data_AF-A0AAU0U9M5-F1
#
_entry.id   AF-A0AAU0U9M5-F1
#
_cell.length_a   1.000
_cell.length_b   1.000
_cell.length_c   1.000
_cell.angle_alpha   90.00
_cell.angle_beta   90.00
_cell.angle_gamma   90.00
#
_symmetry.space_group_name_H-M   'P 1'
#
loop_
_entity.id
_entity.type
_entity.pdbx_description
1 polymer ?
#
loop_
_entity_poly.entity_id
_entity_poly.type
_entity_poly.pdbx_seq_one_letter_code
_entity_poly.pdbx_strand_id
1 'polypeptide(L)' 'MAIVSIDADIKAKWPQGQCSYSPGSPEELAIIAIDLLFKALGTAAAQAFVSQVFEKYPHDHSAADSSE' A
#
# COMPACT_ATOMS: atom_id res chain seq x y z
N MET A 1 -19.08 3.06 6.52
CA MET A 1 -17.90 2.49 5.83
C MET A 1 -18.05 2.85 4.37
N ALA A 2 -17.22 3.75 3.84
CA ALA A 2 -17.34 4.15 2.44
C ALA A 2 -16.86 2.99 1.54
N ILE A 3 -17.68 2.59 0.57
CA ILE A 3 -17.28 1.61 -0.44
C ILE A 3 -16.45 2.38 -1.47
N VAL A 4 -15.13 2.33 -1.31
CA VAL A 4 -14.19 2.94 -2.27
C VAL A 4 -13.96 1.93 -3.40
N SER A 5 -14.36 2.29 -4.62
CA SER A 5 -13.99 1.57 -5.83
C SER A 5 -12.72 2.19 -6.41
N ILE A 6 -11.79 1.35 -6.84
CA ILE A 6 -10.56 1.77 -7.50
C ILE A 6 -10.62 1.36 -8.97
N ASP A 7 -10.29 2.29 -9.85
CA ASP A 7 -10.03 2.04 -11.26
C ASP A 7 -8.59 2.46 -11.55
N ALA A 8 -7.71 1.47 -11.74
CA ALA A 8 -6.29 1.69 -11.94
C ALA A 8 -5.71 0.67 -12.93
N ASP A 9 -4.79 1.13 -13.78
CA ASP A 9 -3.98 0.29 -14.67
C ASP A 9 -2.50 0.45 -14.29
N ILE A 10 -1.95 -0.56 -13.61
CA ILE A 10 -0.59 -0.55 -13.09
C ILE A 10 0.27 -1.46 -13.97
N LYS A 11 1.29 -0.88 -14.61
CA LYS A 11 2.24 -1.62 -15.47
C LYS A 11 3.64 -1.57 -14.89
N ALA A 12 4.11 -2.69 -14.36
CA ALA A 12 5.48 -2.85 -13.87
C ALA A 12 6.36 -3.50 -14.93
N LYS A 13 7.52 -2.91 -15.22
CA LYS A 13 8.48 -3.43 -16.19
C LYS A 13 9.75 -3.88 -15.46
N TRP A 14 10.10 -5.15 -15.63
CA TRP A 14 11.26 -5.79 -15.03
C TRP A 14 12.19 -6.33 -16.12
N PRO A 15 13.48 -6.58 -15.81
CA PRO A 15 14.38 -7.21 -16.75
C PRO A 15 13.90 -8.58 -17.26
N GLN A 16 13.12 -9.31 -16.45
CA GLN A 16 12.61 -10.64 -16.79
C GLN A 16 11.25 -10.60 -17.55
N GLY A 17 10.63 -9.44 -17.67
CA GLY A 17 9.31 -9.29 -18.31
C GLY A 17 8.48 -8.16 -17.71
N GLN A 18 7.26 -8.00 -18.21
CA GLN A 18 6.30 -7.01 -17.70
C GLN A 18 5.15 -7.68 -16.94
N CYS A 19 4.66 -7.01 -15.92
CA CYS A 19 3.45 -7.38 -15.18
C CYS A 19 2.44 -6.23 -15.29
N SER A 20 1.16 -6.57 -15.49
CA SER A 20 0.06 -5.61 -15.50
C SER A 20 -0.96 -6.00 -14.43
N TYR A 21 -1.47 -5.03 -13.70
CA TYR A 21 -2.43 -5.22 -12.62
C TYR A 21 -3.55 -4.20 -12.74
N SER A 22 -4.77 -4.63 -12.39
CA SER A 22 -5.96 -3.78 -12.39
C SER A 22 -6.77 -3.99 -11.12
N PRO A 23 -6.34 -3.40 -9.97
CA PRO A 23 -7.06 -3.56 -8.71
C PRO A 23 -8.40 -2.83 -8.74
N GLY A 24 -9.45 -3.50 -8.26
CA GLY A 24 -10.80 -2.96 -8.09
C GLY A 24 -11.08 -2.43 -6.68
N SER A 25 -10.25 -2.83 -5.70
CA SER A 25 -10.41 -2.42 -4.30
C SER A 25 -9.13 -1.85 -3.68
N PRO A 26 -9.25 -1.09 -2.56
CA PRO A 26 -8.10 -0.63 -1.80
C PRO A 26 -7.18 -1.77 -1.32
N GLU A 27 -7.73 -2.91 -0.93
CA GLU A 27 -6.98 -4.08 -0.47
C GLU A 27 -6.12 -4.67 -1.60
N GLU A 28 -6.71 -4.85 -2.78
CA GLU A 28 -5.98 -5.33 -3.95
C GLU A 28 -4.85 -4.38 -4.33
N LEU A 29 -5.13 -3.07 -4.35
CA LEU A 29 -4.10 -2.06 -4.61
C LEU A 29 -2.96 -2.11 -3.59
N ALA A 30 -3.29 -2.24 -2.30
CA ALA A 30 -2.29 -2.29 -1.24
C ALA A 30 -1.38 -3.52 -1.37
N ILE A 31 -1.95 -4.69 -1.65
CA ILE A 31 -1.17 -5.93 -1.88
C ILE A 31 -0.22 -5.76 -3.06
N ILE A 32 -0.71 -5.22 -4.19
CA ILE A 32 0.13 -4.96 -5.36
C ILE A 32 1.25 -3.96 -5.04
N ALA A 33 0.92 -2.86 -4.36
CA ALA A 33 1.91 -1.84 -4.01
C ALA A 33 3.02 -2.38 -3.10
N ILE A 34 2.67 -3.20 -2.10
CA ILE A 34 3.63 -3.82 -1.19
C ILE A 34 4.49 -4.84 -1.95
N ASP A 35 3.90 -5.71 -2.77
CA ASP A 35 4.65 -6.69 -3.56
C ASP A 35 5.69 -6.01 -4.48
N LEU A 36 5.27 -4.94 -5.18
CA LEU A 36 6.17 -4.15 -6.03
C LEU A 36 7.28 -3.48 -5.23
N LEU A 37 6.98 -2.95 -4.04
CA LEU A 37 7.96 -2.32 -3.15
C LEU A 37 9.08 -3.31 -2.76
N PHE A 38 8.69 -4.51 -2.32
CA PHE A 38 9.65 -5.55 -1.93
C PHE A 38 10.45 -6.07 -3.13
N LYS A 39 9.81 -6.25 -4.29
CA LYS A 39 10.49 -6.67 -5.52
C LYS A 39 11.47 -5.63 -6.05
N ALA A 40 11.14 -4.34 -5.95
CA ALA A 40 11.98 -3.25 -6.44
C ALA A 40 13.15 -2.92 -5.50
N LEU A 41 12.90 -2.85 -4.20
CA LEU A 41 13.87 -2.33 -3.23
C LEU A 41 14.53 -3.42 -2.38
N GLY A 42 13.98 -4.63 -2.36
CA GLY A 42 14.37 -5.68 -1.42
C GLY A 42 13.83 -5.45 -0.01
N THR A 43 13.84 -6.51 0.80
CA THR A 43 13.17 -6.58 2.11
C THR A 43 13.58 -5.47 3.07
N ALA A 44 14.89 -5.19 3.20
CA ALA A 44 15.39 -4.23 4.19
C ALA A 44 14.99 -2.78 3.85
N ALA A 45 15.09 -2.39 2.58
CA ALA A 45 14.70 -1.06 2.15
C ALA A 45 13.18 -0.89 2.14
N ALA A 46 12.42 -1.93 1.78
CA ALA A 46 10.97 -1.92 1.88
C ALA A 46 10.49 -1.76 3.33
N GLN A 47 11.13 -2.44 4.29
CA GLN A 47 10.82 -2.27 5.71
C GLN A 47 11.06 -0.83 6.18
N ALA A 48 12.21 -0.24 5.83
CA ALA A 48 12.52 1.16 6.17
C ALA A 48 11.50 2.14 5.56
N PHE A 49 11.06 1.89 4.33
CA PHE A 49 10.05 2.70 3.66
C PHE A 49 8.69 2.63 4.39
N VAL A 50 8.25 1.42 4.77
CA VAL A 50 7.01 1.24 5.52
C VAL A 50 7.08 1.93 6.89
N SER A 51 8.23 1.86 7.58
CA SER A 51 8.44 2.60 8.84
C SER A 51 8.28 4.11 8.68
N GLN A 52 8.80 4.70 7.59
CA GLN A 52 8.61 6.14 7.30
C GLN A 52 7.13 6.51 7.08
N VAL A 53 6.35 5.60 6.50
CA VAL A 53 4.90 5.82 6.34
C VAL A 53 4.23 5.90 7.70
N PHE A 54 4.57 5.01 8.64
CA PHE A 54 4.00 5.06 10.00
C PHE A 54 4.34 6.36 10.74
N GLU A 55 5.52 6.93 10.54
CA GLU A 55 5.88 8.24 11.12
C GLU A 55 4.99 9.38 10.60
N LYS A 56 4.45 9.26 9.39
CA LYS A 56 3.54 10.23 8.78
C LYS A 56 2.10 10.11 9.30
N TYR A 57 1.76 8.98 9.91
CA TYR A 57 0.45 8.72 10.52
C TYR A 57 0.60 8.41 12.03
N PRO A 58 1.10 9.36 12.85
CA PRO A 58 1.40 9.09 14.25
C PRO A 58 0.15 8.81 15.10
N HIS A 59 -1.05 9.16 14.64
CA HIS A 59 -2.30 8.94 15.37
C HIS A 59 -3.47 8.69 14.42
N ASP A 60 -3.90 7.43 14.34
CA ASP A 60 -5.29 7.09 13.97
C ASP A 60 -5.82 5.94 14.86
N HIS A 61 -5.48 6.01 16.15
CA HIS A 61 -6.18 5.29 17.22
C HIS A 61 -6.10 6.03 18.56
N SER A 62 -6.65 7.25 18.59
CA SER A 62 -7.33 7.71 19.80
C SER A 62 -8.76 8.09 19.43
N ALA A 63 -9.57 7.08 19.07
CA ALA A 63 -11.00 7.13 19.35
C ALA A 63 -11.19 6.85 20.85
N ALA A 64 -10.70 7.77 21.68
CA ALA A 64 -11.11 7.96 23.05
C ALA A 64 -11.61 9.41 23.11
N ASP A 65 -12.84 9.62 22.66
CA ASP A 65 -13.70 10.69 23.17
C ASP A 65 -15.15 10.44 22.77
N SER A 66 -15.87 9.76 23.65
CA SER A 66 -17.28 9.99 23.95
C SER A 66 -17.54 9.28 25.28
N SER A 67 -17.20 10.01 26.34
CA SER A 67 -17.71 9.88 27.69
C SER A 67 -19.23 9.66 27.69
N GLU A 68 -19.71 8.65 28.43
CA GLU A 68 -20.88 8.76 29.30
C GLU A 68 -20.86 7.67 30.39
#